data_AF-A0A7L0CCM5-F1
#
_entry.id   AF-A0A7L0CCM5-F1
#
_cell.length_a   1.000
_cell.length_b   1.000
_cell.length_c   1.000
_cell.angle_alpha   90.00
_cell.angle_beta   90.00
_cell.angle_gamma   90.00
#
_symmetry.space_group_name_H-M   'P 1'
#
loop_
_entity.id
_entity.type
_entity.pdbx_description
1 polymer ?
#
loop_
_entity_poly.entity_id
_entity_poly.type
_entity_poly.pdbx_seq_one_letter_code
_entity_poly.pdbx_strand_id
1 'polypeptide(L)' 'FSDPFINRRRANDFMQPDARLRAIFQERIRERHKAARERQRENCEDYYPCKLYNLQHGYAAAYRHDMGRRRTK' A
#
# COMPACT_ATOMS: atom_id res chain seq x y z
N PHE A 1 -30.70 22.57 1.02
CA PHE A 1 -31.31 22.52 2.36
C PHE A 1 -31.14 21.12 2.92
N SER A 2 -30.33 20.99 3.97
CA SER A 2 -30.13 19.76 4.73
C SER A 2 -31.25 19.65 5.76
N ASP A 3 -32.07 18.59 5.65
CA ASP A 3 -33.07 18.23 6.66
C ASP A 3 -32.37 17.96 8.00
N PRO A 4 -32.79 18.60 9.12
CA PRO A 4 -32.17 18.41 10.43
C PRO A 4 -32.28 16.97 10.96
N PHE A 5 -33.16 16.13 10.40
CA PHE A 5 -33.36 14.75 10.83
C PHE A 5 -32.66 13.75 9.90
N ILE A 6 -31.34 13.62 10.08
CA ILE A 6 -30.53 12.67 9.32
C ILE A 6 -30.70 11.28 9.92
N ASN A 7 -31.03 10.29 9.08
CA ASN A 7 -31.15 8.90 9.49
C ASN A 7 -29.86 8.44 10.18
N ARG A 8 -29.95 7.70 11.31
CA ARG A 8 -28.80 7.22 12.10
C ARG A 8 -27.69 6.58 11.24
N ARG A 9 -28.07 5.88 10.16
CA ARG A 9 -27.12 5.24 9.24
C ARG A 9 -26.30 6.23 8.40
N ARG A 10 -26.82 7.42 8.13
CA ARG A 10 -26.19 8.48 7.32
C ARG A 10 -25.60 9.61 8.16
N ALA A 11 -25.81 9.59 9.48
CA ALA A 11 -25.31 10.62 10.39
C ALA A 11 -23.77 10.67 10.40
N ASN A 12 -23.09 9.53 10.34
CA ASN A 12 -21.62 9.49 10.29
C ASN A 12 -21.06 10.16 9.03
N ASP A 13 -21.69 9.92 7.87
CA ASP A 13 -21.25 10.52 6.61
C ASP A 13 -21.46 12.04 6.59
N PHE A 14 -22.54 12.52 7.23
CA PHE A 14 -22.81 13.96 7.35
C PHE A 14 -21.90 14.66 8.38
N MET A 15 -21.60 14.00 9.50
CA MET A 15 -20.75 14.55 10.54
C MET A 15 -19.27 14.53 10.16
N GLN A 16 -18.86 13.66 9.24
CA GLN A 16 -17.47 13.50 8.84
C GLN A 16 -17.29 13.43 7.31
N PRO A 17 -17.71 14.48 6.57
CA PRO A 17 -17.57 14.51 5.11
C PRO A 17 -16.10 14.35 4.68
N ASP A 18 -15.18 14.88 5.48
CA ASP A 18 -13.74 14.86 5.20
C ASP A 18 -13.02 13.60 5.72
N ALA A 19 -13.64 12.76 6.55
CA ALA A 19 -12.94 11.60 7.12
C ALA A 19 -12.55 10.59 6.04
N ARG A 20 -13.43 10.37 5.06
CA ARG A 20 -13.11 9.51 3.91
C ARG A 20 -11.95 10.08 3.08
N LEU A 21 -11.95 11.39 2.83
CA LEU A 21 -10.86 12.06 2.11
C LEU A 21 -9.56 12.04 2.91
N ARG A 22 -9.61 12.24 4.23
CA ARG A 22 -8.47 12.11 5.14
C ARG A 22 -7.90 10.70 5.14
N ALA A 23 -8.74 9.66 5.17
CA ALA A 23 -8.27 8.28 5.11
C ALA A 23 -7.53 7.99 3.79
N ILE A 24 -8.10 8.41 2.65
CA ILE A 24 -7.45 8.28 1.33
C ILE A 24 -6.12 9.05 1.30
N PHE A 25 -6.08 10.25 1.88
CA PHE A 25 -4.88 11.07 1.93
C PHE A 25 -3.80 10.46 2.84
N GLN A 26 -4.19 9.91 3.99
CA GLN A 26 -3.29 9.21 4.90
C GLN A 26 -2.70 7.95 4.25
N GLU A 27 -3.50 7.17 3.52
CA GLU A 27 -2.99 6.03 2.76
C GLU A 27 -2.02 6.47 1.66
N ARG A 28 -2.29 7.57 0.94
CA ARG A 28 -1.32 8.13 -0.01
C ARG A 28 -0.02 8.57 0.64
N ILE A 29 -0.08 9.21 1.80
CA ILE A 29 1.13 9.59 2.57
C ILE A 29 1.89 8.31 2.95
N ARG A 30 1.19 7.28 3.44
CA ARG A 30 1.77 6.00 3.83
C ARG A 30 2.46 5.32 2.64
N GLU A 31 1.82 5.27 1.48
CA GLU A 31 2.40 4.76 0.24
C GLU A 31 3.64 5.57 -0.20
N ARG A 32 3.58 6.89 -0.08
CA ARG A 32 4.70 7.79 -0.43
C ARG A 32 5.89 7.63 0.51
N HIS A 33 5.64 7.44 1.80
CA HIS A 33 6.65 7.21 2.83
C HIS A 33 7.01 5.73 3.01
N LYS A 34 6.48 4.85 2.16
CA LYS A 34 6.78 3.41 2.18
C LYS A 34 8.28 3.20 2.09
N ALA A 35 8.82 2.42 3.02
CA ALA A 35 10.26 2.19 3.11
C ALA A 35 10.76 1.54 1.81
N ALA A 36 11.99 1.86 1.39
CA ALA A 36 12.55 1.27 0.17
C ALA A 36 12.51 -0.26 0.21
N ARG A 37 12.73 -0.87 1.39
CA ARG A 37 12.63 -2.31 1.62
C ARG A 37 11.21 -2.86 1.44
N GLU A 38 10.17 -2.13 1.84
CA GLU A 38 8.76 -2.51 1.64
C GLU A 38 8.32 -2.35 0.18
N ARG A 39 8.87 -1.36 -0.54
CA ARG A 39 8.63 -1.26 -1.98
C ARG A 39 9.32 -2.35 -2.78
N GLN A 40 10.56 -2.66 -2.41
CA GLN A 40 11.25 -3.84 -2.94
C GLN A 40 10.35 -5.04 -2.66
N ARG A 41 10.07 -5.27 -1.37
CA ARG A 41 8.89 -5.96 -0.83
C ARG A 41 7.90 -6.51 -1.86
N GLU A 42 6.97 -5.60 -2.12
CA GLU A 42 5.83 -5.70 -3.00
C GLU A 42 6.24 -6.04 -4.44
N ASN A 43 7.25 -5.38 -5.00
CA ASN A 43 7.71 -5.67 -6.36
C ASN A 43 8.15 -7.13 -6.57
N CYS A 44 8.67 -7.79 -5.53
CA CYS A 44 9.03 -9.21 -5.61
C CYS A 44 7.83 -10.14 -5.40
N GLU A 45 6.83 -9.71 -4.63
CA GLU A 45 5.58 -10.45 -4.47
C GLU A 45 4.77 -10.45 -5.78
N ASP A 46 4.83 -9.35 -6.54
CA ASP A 46 4.22 -9.20 -7.87
C ASP A 46 4.97 -9.98 -8.97
N TYR A 47 6.27 -10.26 -8.79
CA TYR A 47 7.09 -10.98 -9.77
C TYR A 47 7.21 -12.46 -9.39
N TYR A 48 6.47 -13.31 -10.10
CA TYR A 48 6.34 -14.75 -9.80
C TYR A 48 7.67 -15.50 -9.56
N PRO A 49 8.75 -15.28 -10.33
CA PRO A 49 10.05 -15.90 -10.05
C PRO A 49 10.66 -15.46 -8.70
N CYS A 50 10.55 -14.19 -8.36
CA CYS A 50 11.05 -13.66 -7.08
C CYS A 50 10.21 -14.20 -5.92
N LYS A 51 8.89 -14.32 -6.10
CA LYS A 51 7.99 -14.94 -5.13
C LYS A 51 8.37 -16.39 -4.82
N LEU A 52 8.63 -17.21 -5.85
CA LEU A 52 9.10 -18.59 -5.70
C LEU A 52 10.45 -18.66 -4.97
N TYR A 53 11.39 -17.81 -5.35
CA TYR A 53 12.72 -17.78 -4.74
C TYR A 53 12.70 -17.29 -3.28
N ASN A 54 11.81 -16.35 -2.96
CA ASN A 54 11.58 -15.86 -1.60
C ASN A 54 11.12 -16.97 -0.65
N LEU A 55 10.29 -17.92 -1.12
CA LEU A 55 9.82 -19.04 -0.29
C LEU A 55 10.97 -19.94 0.20
N GLN A 56 12.08 -20.01 -0.54
CA GLN A 56 13.22 -20.87 -0.20
C GLN A 56 14.38 -20.11 0.45
N HIS A 57 14.70 -18.91 -0.03
CA HIS A 57 15.90 -18.17 0.37
C HIS A 57 15.61 -16.85 1.10
N GLY A 58 14.33 -16.52 1.25
CA GLY A 58 13.89 -15.29 1.87
C GLY A 58 14.08 -14.05 0.98
N TYR A 59 13.50 -12.97 1.47
CA TYR A 59 13.22 -11.78 0.68
C TYR A 59 14.49 -11.07 0.18
N ALA A 60 15.50 -10.97 1.04
CA ALA A 60 16.75 -10.28 0.72
C ALA A 60 17.58 -11.01 -0.34
N ALA A 61 17.51 -12.35 -0.39
CA ALA A 61 18.20 -13.15 -1.39
C ALA A 61 17.47 -13.07 -2.74
N ALA A 62 16.13 -13.21 -2.73
CA ALA A 62 15.29 -13.11 -3.93
C ALA A 62 15.42 -11.76 -4.64
N TYR A 63 15.36 -10.68 -3.87
CA TYR A 63 15.53 -9.33 -4.44
C TYR A 63 16.92 -9.14 -5.09
N ARG A 64 17.99 -9.64 -4.47
CA ARG A 64 19.34 -9.58 -5.04
C ARG A 64 19.49 -10.43 -6.30
N HIS A 65 18.88 -11.62 -6.33
CA HIS A 65 18.92 -12.52 -7.47
C HIS A 65 18.30 -11.89 -8.73
N ASP A 66 17.08 -11.33 -8.60
CA ASP A 66 16.31 -10.87 -9.76
C ASP A 66 16.47 -9.38 -10.07
N MET A 67 16.56 -8.53 -9.05
CA MET A 67 16.63 -7.07 -9.21
C MET A 67 18.03 -6.51 -8.98
N GLY A 68 18.89 -7.20 -8.22
CA GLY A 68 20.29 -6.84 -8.06
C GLY A 68 21.06 -6.88 -9.39
N ARG A 69 20.78 -7.89 -10.24
CA ARG A 69 21.35 -8.00 -11.60
C ARG A 69 20.87 -6.94 -12.58
N ARG A 70 19.70 -6.33 -12.36
CA ARG A 70 19.14 -5.29 -13.25
C ARG A 70 19.72 -3.89 -13.00
N ARG A 71 20.40 -3.66 -11.88
CA ARG A 71 20.99 -2.35 -11.52
C ARG A 71 22.42 -2.14 -12.00
N THR A 72 23.09 -3.17 -12.52
CA THR A 72 24.48 -3.10 -13.01
C THR A 72 24.56 -2.87 -14.52
N LYS A 73 23.83 -1.89 -15.05
CA LYS A 73 23.97 -1.45 -16.44
C LYS A 73 24.20 0.06 -16.49
#